data_AF-A0A1X6ZYX9-F1
#
_entry.id   AF-A0A1X6ZYX9-F1
#
_cell.length_a   1.000
_cell.length_b   1.000
_cell.length_c   1.000
_cell.angle_alpha   90.00
_cell.angle_beta   90.00
_cell.angle_gamma   90.00
#
_symmetry.space_group_name_H-M   'P 1'
#
loop_
_entity.id
_entity.type
_entity.pdbx_description
1 polymer ?
#
loop_
_entity_poly.entity_id
_entity_poly.type
_entity_poly.pdbx_seq_one_letter_code
_entity_poly.pdbx_strand_id
1 'polypeptide(L)'
;MPQISAILSLPYIQPGQAQKHVTHNEAIQRLDALVQPVVADRDRGAPPSIPERGARHVVADGAAGDWAGQSGRIAIWDGGAWLFETPLPGWRVHCLAEATELIFGASGWESQAERPLEAARLGLNAEADANDLLSVSAPSTLLNHDGAGHRLKLNRAGASDTASLLFQTGFAGGAEMGLAGEADFSIKTSADGSGWITALRLSSTDGHASGAAVQSDLLDATPGRLVAVGGFGLGATAAPRVADADAALASGLYAMDLPAPATPAESSGPAILSVSAHGPQEVAQRLCETATGRAAPGLAGFGRAGAGRSGRLTCWARWA
;
A
#
# COMPACT_ATOMS: atom_id res chain seq x y z
N MET A 1 -32.19 57.07 -17.35
CA MET A 1 -31.95 55.62 -17.25
C MET A 1 -30.76 55.27 -18.14
N PRO A 2 -29.84 54.42 -17.68
CA PRO A 2 -28.73 53.93 -18.49
C PRO A 2 -29.26 53.23 -19.76
N GLN A 3 -28.52 53.32 -20.86
CA GLN A 3 -28.91 52.70 -22.14
C GLN A 3 -28.37 51.27 -22.32
N ILE A 4 -27.53 50.83 -21.39
CA ILE A 4 -26.87 49.53 -21.40
C ILE A 4 -26.91 48.85 -20.02
N SER A 5 -26.79 47.53 -20.04
CA SER A 5 -26.57 46.70 -18.85
C SER A 5 -25.22 46.97 -18.18
N ALA A 6 -25.06 46.51 -16.95
CA ALA A 6 -23.94 46.90 -16.09
C ALA A 6 -22.66 46.11 -16.42
N ILE A 7 -22.79 44.84 -16.81
CA ILE A 7 -21.67 43.89 -16.87
C ILE A 7 -21.21 43.70 -18.31
N LEU A 8 -22.12 43.29 -19.18
CA LEU A 8 -21.84 42.95 -20.58
C LEU A 8 -22.18 44.09 -21.55
N SER A 9 -22.61 45.25 -21.02
CA SER A 9 -22.98 46.43 -21.83
C SER A 9 -24.06 46.14 -22.88
N LEU A 10 -25.02 45.25 -22.56
CA LEU A 10 -26.11 44.86 -23.45
C LEU A 10 -27.07 46.04 -23.65
N PRO A 11 -27.46 46.35 -24.90
CA PRO A 11 -28.31 47.50 -25.19
C PRO A 11 -29.75 47.30 -24.69
N TYR A 12 -30.31 48.34 -24.09
CA TYR A 12 -31.70 48.40 -23.68
C TYR A 12 -32.60 49.04 -24.74
N ILE A 13 -33.85 48.59 -24.79
CA ILE A 13 -34.90 49.24 -25.59
C ILE A 13 -35.23 50.59 -24.93
N GLN A 14 -35.24 51.66 -25.73
CA GLN A 14 -35.55 53.01 -25.24
C GLN A 14 -37.05 53.16 -24.86
N PRO A 15 -37.38 54.05 -23.92
CA PRO A 15 -38.77 54.35 -23.54
C PRO A 15 -39.65 54.77 -24.73
N GLY A 16 -40.97 54.57 -24.62
CA GLY A 16 -41.96 54.98 -25.64
C GLY A 16 -42.37 53.88 -26.64
N GLN A 17 -41.81 52.68 -26.55
CA GLN A 17 -42.16 51.53 -27.39
C GLN A 17 -43.30 50.67 -26.79
N ALA A 18 -44.49 51.25 -26.59
CA ALA A 18 -45.68 50.56 -26.06
C ALA A 18 -45.42 49.72 -24.79
N GLN A 19 -44.62 50.26 -23.86
CA GLN A 19 -44.24 49.63 -22.58
C GLN A 19 -43.48 48.28 -22.65
N LYS A 20 -43.16 47.76 -23.85
CA LYS A 20 -42.37 46.51 -24.02
C LYS A 20 -40.94 46.62 -23.45
N HIS A 21 -40.41 47.83 -23.38
CA HIS A 21 -39.09 48.12 -22.83
C HIS A 21 -38.96 47.73 -21.36
N VAL A 22 -40.05 47.72 -20.58
CA VAL A 22 -39.99 47.40 -19.14
C VAL A 22 -39.59 45.94 -18.95
N THR A 23 -40.45 45.01 -19.38
CA THR A 23 -40.24 43.58 -19.18
C THR A 23 -39.02 43.04 -19.95
N HIS A 24 -38.74 43.59 -21.13
CA HIS A 24 -37.56 43.19 -21.89
C HIS A 24 -36.26 43.63 -21.21
N ASN A 25 -36.17 44.90 -20.78
CA ASN A 25 -34.93 45.39 -20.15
C ASN A 25 -34.70 44.72 -18.79
N GLU A 26 -35.76 44.40 -18.04
CA GLU A 26 -35.67 43.55 -16.84
C GLU A 26 -35.10 42.17 -17.17
N ALA A 27 -35.58 41.52 -18.23
CA ALA A 27 -35.02 40.23 -18.67
C ALA A 27 -33.53 40.34 -19.06
N ILE A 28 -33.15 41.41 -19.76
CA ILE A 28 -31.74 41.67 -20.11
C ILE A 28 -30.90 41.93 -18.86
N GLN A 29 -31.40 42.64 -17.85
CA GLN A 29 -30.71 42.84 -16.57
C GLN A 29 -30.43 41.51 -15.86
N ARG A 30 -31.41 40.61 -15.83
CA ARG A 30 -31.25 39.28 -15.22
C ARG A 30 -30.24 38.43 -15.99
N LEU A 31 -30.30 38.42 -17.32
CA LEU A 31 -29.34 37.71 -18.16
C LEU A 31 -27.92 38.27 -18.05
N ASP A 32 -27.76 39.58 -17.99
CA ASP A 32 -26.47 40.26 -17.80
C ASP A 32 -25.73 39.75 -16.54
N ALA A 33 -26.49 39.51 -15.46
CA ALA A 33 -25.95 38.99 -14.21
C ALA A 33 -25.73 37.46 -14.19
N LEU A 34 -26.49 36.69 -14.97
CA LEU A 34 -26.55 35.22 -14.88
C LEU A 34 -25.82 34.46 -16.01
N VAL A 35 -25.40 35.12 -17.09
CA VAL A 35 -24.71 34.44 -18.22
C VAL A 35 -23.30 33.99 -17.85
N GLN A 36 -22.59 34.78 -17.04
CA GLN A 36 -21.26 34.45 -16.49
C GLN A 36 -21.21 34.95 -15.04
N PRO A 37 -21.97 34.30 -14.14
CA PRO A 37 -22.21 34.84 -12.82
C PRO A 37 -20.96 34.70 -11.96
N VAL A 38 -20.24 35.81 -11.80
CA VAL A 38 -19.15 35.96 -10.82
C VAL A 38 -19.69 36.67 -9.58
N VAL A 39 -19.52 36.15 -8.38
CA VAL A 39 -19.92 36.83 -7.14
C VAL A 39 -18.67 37.24 -6.38
N ALA A 40 -18.73 38.36 -5.67
CA ALA A 40 -17.61 38.84 -4.87
C ALA A 40 -17.35 37.90 -3.68
N ASP A 41 -18.42 37.50 -2.98
CA ASP A 41 -18.38 36.64 -1.80
C ASP A 41 -19.70 35.86 -1.64
N ARG A 42 -19.71 34.86 -0.73
CA ARG A 42 -20.91 34.10 -0.32
C ARG A 42 -21.20 34.08 1.18
N ASP A 43 -20.32 34.66 1.98
CA ASP A 43 -20.34 34.62 3.45
C ASP A 43 -20.72 35.99 4.07
N ARG A 44 -21.01 36.99 3.24
CA ARG A 44 -21.41 38.31 3.70
C ARG A 44 -22.88 38.34 4.15
N GLY A 45 -23.10 38.77 5.38
CA GLY A 45 -24.43 38.88 6.00
C GLY A 45 -25.16 40.22 5.81
N ALA A 46 -24.54 41.25 5.22
CA ALA A 46 -25.18 42.55 4.99
C ALA A 46 -24.62 43.23 3.73
N PRO A 47 -25.43 44.01 2.99
CA PRO A 47 -24.97 44.68 1.77
C PRO A 47 -23.76 45.58 2.01
N PRO A 48 -22.82 45.69 1.06
CA PRO A 48 -21.82 46.75 1.07
C PRO A 48 -22.47 48.13 1.21
N SER A 49 -21.85 49.03 1.98
CA SER A 49 -22.37 50.39 2.18
C SER A 49 -22.30 51.26 0.93
N ILE A 50 -21.40 50.93 -0.01
CA ILE A 50 -21.23 51.63 -1.28
C ILE A 50 -21.07 50.57 -2.39
N PRO A 51 -22.17 49.93 -2.84
CA PRO A 51 -22.10 48.92 -3.88
C PRO A 51 -21.93 49.56 -5.26
N GLU A 52 -21.02 49.01 -6.05
CA GLU A 52 -20.86 49.37 -7.45
C GLU A 52 -21.96 48.73 -8.31
N ARG A 53 -22.43 49.45 -9.31
CA ARG A 53 -23.45 48.94 -10.23
C ARG A 53 -22.93 47.67 -10.91
N GLY A 54 -23.71 46.59 -10.83
CA GLY A 54 -23.32 45.27 -11.32
C GLY A 54 -22.56 44.43 -10.29
N ALA A 55 -22.40 44.87 -9.04
CA ALA A 55 -21.92 44.03 -7.95
C ALA A 55 -22.87 42.85 -7.70
N ARG A 56 -22.32 41.66 -7.48
CA ARG A 56 -23.09 40.47 -7.11
C ARG A 56 -22.49 39.76 -5.92
N HIS A 57 -23.37 39.21 -5.10
CA HIS A 57 -23.03 38.44 -3.91
C HIS A 57 -23.96 37.25 -3.79
N VAL A 58 -23.50 36.14 -3.22
CA VAL A 58 -24.42 35.16 -2.65
C VAL A 58 -24.74 35.61 -1.23
N VAL A 59 -26.02 35.74 -0.92
CA VAL A 59 -26.47 36.22 0.38
C VAL A 59 -26.27 35.12 1.42
N ALA A 60 -25.49 35.40 2.46
CA ALA A 60 -25.24 34.43 3.53
C ALA A 60 -26.48 34.14 4.38
N ASP A 61 -26.41 33.07 5.16
CA ASP A 61 -27.41 32.79 6.20
C ASP A 61 -27.40 33.88 7.27
N GLY A 62 -28.59 34.18 7.83
CA GLY A 62 -28.73 35.23 8.84
C GLY A 62 -28.57 36.65 8.30
N ALA A 63 -28.78 36.86 7.00
CA ALA A 63 -28.61 38.16 6.37
C ALA A 63 -29.49 39.27 6.98
N ALA A 64 -28.97 40.50 6.96
CA ALA A 64 -29.55 41.69 7.57
C ALA A 64 -29.62 42.87 6.59
N GLY A 65 -30.27 43.96 7.01
CA GLY A 65 -30.49 45.14 6.17
C GLY A 65 -31.34 44.81 4.94
N ASP A 66 -30.96 45.35 3.78
CA ASP A 66 -31.66 45.10 2.51
C ASP A 66 -31.62 43.62 2.08
N TRP A 67 -30.74 42.82 2.67
CA TRP A 67 -30.60 41.39 2.37
C TRP A 67 -31.42 40.50 3.32
N ALA A 68 -32.14 41.07 4.30
CA ALA A 68 -32.94 40.31 5.24
C ALA A 68 -33.96 39.40 4.55
N GLY A 69 -33.95 38.10 4.89
CA GLY A 69 -34.84 37.10 4.30
C GLY A 69 -34.45 36.64 2.89
N GLN A 70 -33.28 37.03 2.38
CA GLN A 70 -32.80 36.68 1.03
C GLN A 70 -31.67 35.64 1.03
N SER A 71 -31.44 34.93 2.13
CA SER A 71 -30.38 33.92 2.26
C SER A 71 -30.37 32.90 1.13
N GLY A 72 -29.17 32.58 0.64
CA GLY A 72 -28.93 31.66 -0.48
C GLY A 72 -29.20 32.23 -1.87
N ARG A 73 -29.80 33.41 -1.99
CA ARG A 73 -30.07 34.07 -3.29
C ARG A 73 -28.83 34.79 -3.81
N ILE A 74 -28.81 35.03 -5.12
CA ILE A 74 -27.81 35.90 -5.74
C ILE A 74 -28.34 37.33 -5.67
N ALA A 75 -27.71 38.18 -4.86
CA ALA A 75 -27.98 39.61 -4.80
C ALA A 75 -27.22 40.33 -5.92
N ILE A 76 -27.90 41.21 -6.65
CA ILE A 76 -27.36 41.99 -7.78
C ILE A 76 -27.69 43.47 -7.54
N TRP A 77 -26.69 44.34 -7.52
CA TRP A 77 -26.92 45.79 -7.40
C TRP A 77 -27.14 46.41 -8.79
N ASP A 78 -28.31 46.97 -9.05
CA ASP A 78 -28.64 47.59 -10.34
C ASP A 78 -28.19 49.05 -10.47
N GLY A 79 -27.70 49.64 -9.37
CA GLY A 79 -27.34 51.06 -9.24
C GLY A 79 -28.27 51.86 -8.31
N GLY A 80 -29.41 51.30 -7.91
CA GLY A 80 -30.36 51.94 -6.98
C GLY A 80 -31.05 50.98 -6.01
N ALA A 81 -31.19 49.70 -6.35
CA ALA A 81 -31.74 48.67 -5.48
C ALA A 81 -31.03 47.32 -5.67
N TRP A 82 -31.17 46.46 -4.66
CA TRP A 82 -30.77 45.05 -4.75
C TRP A 82 -31.88 44.24 -5.41
N LEU A 83 -31.52 43.54 -6.48
CA LEU A 83 -32.32 42.50 -7.11
C LEU A 83 -31.85 41.14 -6.57
N PHE A 84 -32.79 40.22 -6.35
CA PHE A 84 -32.48 38.90 -5.80
C PHE A 84 -32.96 37.79 -6.71
N GLU A 85 -32.01 36.98 -7.18
CA GLU A 85 -32.30 35.80 -8.00
C GLU A 85 -32.29 34.55 -7.12
N THR A 86 -33.38 33.77 -7.22
CA THR A 86 -33.47 32.48 -6.55
C THR A 86 -32.80 31.42 -7.42
N PRO A 87 -31.68 30.81 -6.98
CA PRO A 87 -31.01 29.79 -7.77
C PRO A 87 -31.83 28.50 -7.85
N LEU A 88 -31.65 27.77 -8.95
CA LEU A 88 -32.18 26.42 -9.11
C LEU A 88 -31.03 25.40 -9.00
N PRO A 89 -31.34 24.14 -8.62
CA PRO A 89 -30.32 23.09 -8.55
C PRO A 89 -29.51 22.99 -9.86
N GLY A 90 -28.18 22.95 -9.72
CA GLY A 90 -27.24 22.90 -10.84
C GLY A 90 -26.77 24.27 -11.35
N TRP A 91 -27.30 25.38 -10.85
CA TRP A 91 -26.73 26.70 -11.12
C TRP A 91 -25.29 26.78 -10.60
N ARG A 92 -24.44 27.50 -11.34
CA ARG A 92 -23.01 27.63 -11.03
C ARG A 92 -22.64 29.10 -10.99
N VAL A 93 -21.78 29.50 -10.05
CA VAL A 93 -21.20 30.84 -9.96
C VAL A 93 -19.72 30.76 -9.61
N HIS A 94 -18.92 31.72 -10.06
CA HIS A 94 -17.54 31.83 -9.62
C HIS A 94 -17.45 32.80 -8.44
N CYS A 95 -16.95 32.37 -7.28
CA CYS A 95 -16.75 33.20 -6.10
C CYS A 95 -15.33 33.75 -6.07
N LEU A 96 -15.17 35.07 -6.13
CA LEU A 96 -13.85 35.72 -6.15
C LEU A 96 -13.12 35.60 -4.82
N ALA A 97 -13.81 35.75 -3.69
CA ALA A 97 -13.21 35.64 -2.36
C ALA A 97 -12.56 34.26 -2.10
N GLU A 98 -13.13 33.20 -2.68
CA GLU A 98 -12.64 31.82 -2.51
C GLU A 98 -11.86 31.29 -3.72
N ALA A 99 -11.80 32.05 -4.82
CA ALA A 99 -11.21 31.64 -6.09
C ALA A 99 -11.72 30.27 -6.60
N THR A 100 -12.99 29.95 -6.35
CA THR A 100 -13.60 28.66 -6.70
C THR A 100 -14.95 28.82 -7.40
N GLU A 101 -15.36 27.79 -8.14
CA GLU A 101 -16.75 27.65 -8.58
C GLU A 101 -17.61 27.07 -7.44
N LEU A 102 -18.81 27.63 -7.29
CA LEU A 102 -19.86 27.17 -6.41
C LEU A 102 -21.00 26.61 -7.25
N ILE A 103 -21.61 25.51 -6.81
CA ILE A 103 -22.76 24.87 -7.44
C ILE A 103 -23.91 24.87 -6.44
N PHE A 104 -25.09 25.31 -6.86
CA PHE A 104 -26.29 25.28 -6.02
C PHE A 104 -26.88 23.86 -6.01
N GLY A 105 -26.96 23.25 -4.82
CA GLY A 105 -27.46 21.91 -4.57
C GLY A 105 -28.55 21.86 -3.49
N ALA A 106 -28.77 20.68 -2.91
CA ALA A 106 -29.81 20.47 -1.88
C ALA A 106 -29.53 21.22 -0.57
N SER A 107 -28.26 21.45 -0.27
CA SER A 107 -27.71 22.12 0.92
C SER A 107 -27.36 23.59 0.68
N GLY A 108 -27.66 24.15 -0.50
CA GLY A 108 -27.29 25.50 -0.88
C GLY A 108 -26.05 25.55 -1.79
N TRP A 109 -25.24 26.60 -1.66
CA TRP A 109 -24.05 26.81 -2.49
C TRP A 109 -22.83 26.08 -1.94
N GLU A 110 -22.29 25.15 -2.70
CA GLU A 110 -21.12 24.35 -2.33
C GLU A 110 -20.02 24.44 -3.38
N SER A 111 -18.77 24.52 -2.94
CA SER A 111 -17.60 24.36 -3.78
C SER A 111 -17.37 22.88 -4.13
N GLN A 112 -16.58 22.62 -5.17
CA GLN A 112 -16.21 21.24 -5.52
C GLN A 112 -15.43 20.54 -4.39
N ALA A 113 -14.69 21.28 -3.56
CA ALA A 113 -13.92 20.72 -2.45
C ALA A 113 -14.79 20.33 -1.25
N GLU A 114 -15.95 20.97 -1.08
CA GLU A 114 -16.95 20.64 -0.05
C GLU A 114 -17.78 19.41 -0.44
N ARG A 115 -17.72 19.00 -1.70
CA ARG A 115 -18.44 17.85 -2.23
C ARG A 115 -17.53 16.61 -2.26
N PRO A 116 -18.02 15.44 -1.83
CA PRO A 116 -17.32 14.19 -2.06
C PRO A 116 -17.04 14.01 -3.55
N LEU A 117 -15.78 13.71 -3.90
CA LEU A 117 -15.45 13.30 -5.25
C LEU A 117 -15.87 11.84 -5.45
N GLU A 118 -17.03 11.65 -6.07
CA GLU A 118 -17.49 10.33 -6.51
C GLU A 118 -17.23 10.19 -8.01
N ALA A 119 -16.26 9.34 -8.38
CA ALA A 119 -15.95 9.04 -9.76
C ALA A 119 -16.27 7.57 -10.04
N ALA A 120 -17.04 7.31 -11.09
CA ALA A 120 -17.30 5.94 -11.54
C ALA A 120 -16.02 5.26 -12.03
N ARG A 121 -15.10 6.03 -12.64
CA ARG A 121 -13.78 5.61 -13.09
C ARG A 121 -12.80 6.79 -12.97
N LEU A 122 -11.55 6.51 -12.62
CA LEU A 122 -10.49 7.50 -12.51
C LEU A 122 -9.20 6.95 -13.13
N GLY A 123 -8.81 7.51 -14.28
CA GLY A 123 -7.56 7.22 -14.96
C GLY A 123 -6.54 8.35 -14.77
N LEU A 124 -5.33 8.03 -14.33
CA LEU A 124 -4.20 8.96 -14.21
C LEU A 124 -3.10 8.51 -15.20
N ASN A 125 -2.95 9.25 -16.31
CA ASN A 125 -2.09 8.87 -17.45
C ASN A 125 -2.39 7.48 -18.05
N ALA A 126 -3.55 6.92 -17.75
CA ALA A 126 -4.03 5.63 -18.21
C ALA A 126 -5.55 5.69 -18.42
N GLU A 127 -6.09 4.80 -19.24
CA GLU A 127 -7.54 4.61 -19.36
C GLU A 127 -8.01 3.66 -18.24
N ALA A 128 -9.04 4.05 -17.51
CA ALA A 128 -9.69 3.22 -16.51
C ALA A 128 -10.84 2.43 -17.16
N ASP A 129 -10.95 1.14 -16.85
CA ASP A 129 -11.91 0.26 -17.49
C ASP A 129 -12.95 -0.31 -16.50
N ALA A 130 -13.69 -1.37 -16.87
CA ALA A 130 -14.70 -1.97 -16.00
C ALA A 130 -14.13 -2.82 -14.86
N ASN A 131 -12.89 -3.28 -15.01
CA ASN A 131 -12.15 -4.07 -14.04
C ASN A 131 -11.27 -3.15 -13.17
N ASP A 132 -10.55 -2.23 -13.82
CA ASP A 132 -9.64 -1.27 -13.19
C ASP A 132 -10.28 0.11 -13.12
N LEU A 133 -11.23 0.27 -12.19
CA LEU A 133 -11.94 1.55 -11.98
C LEU A 133 -10.98 2.68 -11.55
N LEU A 134 -9.86 2.34 -10.91
CA LEU A 134 -8.74 3.25 -10.66
C LEU A 134 -7.52 2.71 -11.43
N SER A 135 -7.07 3.46 -12.45
CA SER A 135 -5.92 3.09 -13.28
C SER A 135 -4.87 4.18 -13.24
N VAL A 136 -3.61 3.82 -12.96
CA VAL A 136 -2.50 4.78 -12.78
C VAL A 136 -1.28 4.31 -13.57
N SER A 137 -0.86 5.10 -14.55
CA SER A 137 0.40 4.91 -15.29
C SER A 137 1.38 6.03 -14.91
N ALA A 138 2.19 5.79 -13.89
CA ALA A 138 3.12 6.78 -13.36
C ALA A 138 4.39 6.12 -12.83
N PRO A 139 5.51 6.88 -12.68
CA PRO A 139 6.72 6.37 -12.04
C PRO A 139 6.53 5.95 -10.58
N SER A 140 5.54 6.51 -9.87
CA SER A 140 5.24 6.18 -8.47
C SER A 140 3.83 6.57 -8.07
N THR A 141 3.23 5.81 -7.15
CA THR A 141 2.00 6.19 -6.42
C THR A 141 2.35 6.41 -4.95
N LEU A 142 2.23 7.64 -4.45
CA LEU A 142 2.46 7.97 -3.05
C LEU A 142 1.14 7.94 -2.27
N LEU A 143 1.05 7.04 -1.29
CA LEU A 143 -0.03 7.00 -0.30
C LEU A 143 0.55 7.41 1.06
N ASN A 144 0.18 8.61 1.52
CA ASN A 144 0.71 9.16 2.77
C ASN A 144 -0.34 9.16 3.89
N HIS A 145 0.12 9.21 5.14
CA HIS A 145 -0.75 9.39 6.30
C HIS A 145 -1.09 10.86 6.52
N ASP A 146 -2.17 11.12 7.26
CA ASP A 146 -2.49 12.43 7.81
C ASP A 146 -2.61 12.32 9.34
N GLY A 147 -1.45 12.26 10.01
CA GLY A 147 -1.36 12.00 11.45
C GLY A 147 -0.96 10.57 11.81
N ALA A 148 -1.81 9.85 12.53
CA ALA A 148 -1.41 8.66 13.29
C ALA A 148 -1.12 7.40 12.46
N GLY A 149 -1.53 7.32 11.19
CA GLY A 149 -1.21 6.18 10.33
C GLY A 149 -1.97 6.14 9.00
N HIS A 150 -1.60 5.17 8.16
CA HIS A 150 -2.22 4.88 6.86
C HIS A 150 -2.49 3.37 6.75
N ARG A 151 -3.62 2.96 6.14
CA ARG A 151 -3.99 1.53 6.00
C ARG A 151 -4.62 1.30 4.64
N LEU A 152 -4.07 0.36 3.88
CA LEU A 152 -4.71 -0.22 2.71
C LEU A 152 -5.53 -1.44 3.15
N LYS A 153 -6.85 -1.40 2.93
CA LYS A 153 -7.76 -2.51 3.28
C LYS A 153 -8.24 -3.17 2.01
N LEU A 154 -7.92 -4.47 1.87
CA LEU A 154 -8.33 -5.30 0.74
C LEU A 154 -9.25 -6.40 1.29
N ASN A 155 -10.49 -6.44 0.81
CA ASN A 155 -11.50 -7.40 1.27
C ASN A 155 -11.73 -8.46 0.20
N ARG A 156 -11.94 -9.69 0.66
CA ARG A 156 -12.47 -10.77 -0.19
C ARG A 156 -14.00 -10.73 -0.13
N ALA A 157 -14.67 -11.04 -1.24
CA ALA A 157 -16.12 -11.18 -1.24
C ALA A 157 -16.55 -12.49 -0.55
N GLY A 158 -15.80 -13.57 -0.75
CA GLY A 158 -15.99 -14.89 -0.15
C GLY A 158 -14.67 -15.57 0.23
N ALA A 159 -14.79 -16.72 0.89
CA ALA A 159 -13.64 -17.43 1.47
C ALA A 159 -12.67 -18.04 0.45
N SER A 160 -13.10 -18.20 -0.81
CA SER A 160 -12.29 -18.69 -1.93
C SER A 160 -11.80 -17.57 -2.85
N ASP A 161 -12.16 -16.32 -2.59
CA ASP A 161 -11.76 -15.20 -3.44
C ASP A 161 -10.35 -14.70 -3.07
N THR A 162 -9.88 -13.72 -3.84
CA THR A 162 -8.55 -13.14 -3.71
C THR A 162 -8.61 -11.69 -3.22
N ALA A 163 -7.76 -11.36 -2.25
CA ALA A 163 -7.42 -10.00 -1.86
C ALA A 163 -5.90 -9.92 -1.67
N SER A 164 -5.22 -9.37 -2.68
CA SER A 164 -3.77 -9.47 -2.81
C SER A 164 -3.16 -8.25 -3.51
N LEU A 165 -1.83 -8.20 -3.48
CA LEU A 165 -1.01 -7.35 -4.31
C LEU A 165 -0.32 -8.22 -5.36
N LEU A 166 -0.61 -7.96 -6.64
CA LEU A 166 -0.06 -8.67 -7.80
C LEU A 166 1.05 -7.85 -8.46
N PHE A 167 2.21 -8.46 -8.65
CA PHE A 167 3.38 -7.86 -9.29
C PHE A 167 3.57 -8.49 -10.68
N GLN A 168 3.71 -7.65 -11.70
CA GLN A 168 3.65 -8.07 -13.11
C GLN A 168 4.77 -7.48 -13.97
N THR A 169 5.08 -8.14 -15.08
CA THR A 169 5.89 -7.59 -16.19
C THR A 169 5.12 -7.84 -17.48
N GLY A 170 4.85 -6.78 -18.26
CA GLY A 170 4.09 -6.90 -19.51
C GLY A 170 2.72 -7.58 -19.34
N PHE A 171 2.01 -7.26 -18.24
CA PHE A 171 0.71 -7.85 -17.86
C PHE A 171 0.74 -9.36 -17.51
N ALA A 172 1.91 -9.99 -17.45
CA ALA A 172 2.06 -11.35 -16.91
C ALA A 172 2.42 -11.31 -15.42
N GLY A 173 1.67 -12.06 -14.60
CA GLY A 173 1.93 -12.18 -13.16
C GLY A 173 3.23 -12.90 -12.84
N GLY A 174 4.07 -12.31 -12.00
CA GLY A 174 5.33 -12.92 -11.55
C GLY A 174 5.35 -13.24 -10.05
N ALA A 175 4.71 -12.40 -9.24
CA ALA A 175 4.57 -12.62 -7.81
C ALA A 175 3.25 -12.06 -7.29
N GLU A 176 2.71 -12.66 -6.23
CA GLU A 176 1.48 -12.23 -5.59
C GLU A 176 1.59 -12.42 -4.08
N MET A 177 1.11 -11.46 -3.29
CA MET A 177 1.05 -11.61 -1.83
C MET A 177 -0.29 -11.16 -1.26
N GLY A 178 -0.86 -11.94 -0.34
CA GLY A 178 -2.14 -11.67 0.29
C GLY A 178 -2.96 -12.92 0.59
N LEU A 179 -4.27 -12.74 0.67
CA LEU A 179 -5.25 -13.82 0.82
C LEU A 179 -5.67 -14.29 -0.57
N ALA A 180 -4.90 -15.22 -1.15
CA ALA A 180 -5.07 -15.63 -2.55
C ALA A 180 -5.77 -16.98 -2.66
N GLY A 181 -7.11 -16.96 -2.67
CA GLY A 181 -7.95 -18.16 -2.78
C GLY A 181 -8.18 -18.91 -1.45
N GLU A 182 -7.65 -18.38 -0.35
CA GLU A 182 -7.68 -19.01 0.98
C GLU A 182 -7.50 -17.97 2.11
N ALA A 183 -7.78 -18.38 3.35
CA ALA A 183 -7.71 -17.50 4.52
C ALA A 183 -6.29 -17.23 5.03
N ASP A 184 -5.33 -18.05 4.61
CA ASP A 184 -3.94 -17.92 5.01
C ASP A 184 -3.24 -16.84 4.19
N PHE A 185 -2.35 -16.07 4.84
CA PHE A 185 -1.52 -15.13 4.12
C PHE A 185 -0.47 -15.91 3.34
N SER A 186 -0.36 -15.66 2.04
CA SER A 186 0.56 -16.37 1.16
C SER A 186 1.42 -15.41 0.34
N ILE A 187 2.63 -15.87 0.00
CA ILE A 187 3.49 -15.30 -1.03
C ILE A 187 3.62 -16.37 -2.11
N LYS A 188 3.14 -16.05 -3.31
CA LYS A 188 3.14 -16.92 -4.48
C LYS A 188 4.04 -16.34 -5.57
N THR A 189 4.66 -17.22 -6.34
CA THR A 189 5.50 -16.86 -7.49
C THR A 189 5.07 -17.64 -8.72
N SER A 190 5.21 -17.04 -9.89
CA SER A 190 4.93 -17.66 -11.17
C SER A 190 6.02 -17.32 -12.19
N ALA A 191 6.36 -18.29 -13.04
CA ALA A 191 7.29 -18.07 -14.15
C ALA A 191 6.60 -17.48 -15.39
N ASP A 192 5.29 -17.68 -15.54
CA ASP A 192 4.54 -17.39 -16.77
C ASP A 192 3.18 -16.72 -16.53
N GLY A 193 2.81 -16.44 -15.27
CA GLY A 193 1.52 -15.86 -14.88
C GLY A 193 0.36 -16.85 -14.82
N SER A 194 0.57 -18.11 -15.18
CA SER A 194 -0.46 -19.16 -15.22
C SER A 194 -0.23 -20.26 -14.18
N GLY A 195 1.02 -20.71 -14.03
CA GLY A 195 1.43 -21.68 -13.02
C GLY A 195 1.91 -20.99 -11.76
N TRP A 196 1.18 -21.15 -10.65
CA TRP A 196 1.50 -20.50 -9.38
C TRP A 196 2.05 -21.48 -8.35
N ILE A 197 3.19 -21.14 -7.77
CA ILE A 197 3.80 -21.86 -6.65
C ILE A 197 3.56 -21.04 -5.38
N THR A 198 2.97 -21.67 -4.36
CA THR A 198 2.90 -21.06 -3.02
C THR A 198 4.24 -21.24 -2.33
N ALA A 199 5.09 -20.21 -2.39
CA ALA A 199 6.43 -20.25 -1.83
C ALA A 199 6.39 -20.24 -0.29
N LEU A 200 5.62 -19.31 0.28
CA LEU A 200 5.39 -19.19 1.71
C LEU A 200 3.89 -19.06 1.98
N ARG A 201 3.40 -19.77 2.99
CA ARG A 201 2.06 -19.65 3.55
C ARG A 201 2.16 -19.54 5.06
N LEU A 202 1.43 -18.60 5.64
CA LEU A 202 1.28 -18.43 7.08
C LEU A 202 -0.15 -18.76 7.47
N SER A 203 -0.31 -19.83 8.26
CA SER A 203 -1.61 -20.29 8.73
C SER A 203 -2.31 -19.22 9.57
N SER A 204 -3.54 -18.93 9.20
CA SER A 204 -4.44 -18.02 9.93
C SER A 204 -4.88 -18.58 11.29
N THR A 205 -4.69 -19.88 11.52
CA THR A 205 -5.11 -20.56 12.76
C THR A 205 -4.05 -20.50 13.85
N ASP A 206 -2.79 -20.71 13.49
CA ASP A 206 -1.67 -20.88 14.44
C ASP A 206 -0.41 -20.07 14.07
N GLY A 207 -0.40 -19.38 12.93
CA GLY A 207 0.75 -18.61 12.46
C GLY A 207 1.91 -19.44 11.91
N HIS A 208 1.74 -20.76 11.73
CA HIS A 208 2.82 -21.61 11.23
C HIS A 208 3.13 -21.40 9.75
N ALA A 209 4.42 -21.42 9.43
CA ALA A 209 4.93 -21.30 8.07
C ALA A 209 4.93 -22.65 7.35
N SER A 210 4.49 -22.66 6.10
CA SER A 210 4.55 -23.78 5.17
C SER A 210 4.75 -23.27 3.74
N GLY A 211 4.75 -24.17 2.75
CA GLY A 211 4.90 -23.82 1.33
C GLY A 211 6.15 -24.42 0.69
N ALA A 212 6.32 -24.22 -0.61
CA ALA A 212 7.40 -24.84 -1.38
C ALA A 212 8.80 -24.39 -0.96
N ALA A 213 8.92 -23.21 -0.32
CA ALA A 213 10.18 -22.70 0.23
C ALA A 213 10.40 -23.10 1.69
N VAL A 214 9.51 -23.88 2.31
CA VAL A 214 9.64 -24.36 3.69
C VAL A 214 9.77 -25.88 3.68
N GLN A 215 10.61 -26.40 4.58
CA GLN A 215 10.78 -27.83 4.79
C GLN A 215 9.41 -28.51 5.01
N SER A 216 9.10 -29.57 4.27
CA SER A 216 7.80 -30.25 4.34
C SER A 216 7.70 -31.28 5.47
N ASP A 217 8.83 -31.86 5.87
CA ASP A 217 8.95 -32.87 6.91
C ASP A 217 10.38 -32.91 7.48
N LEU A 218 10.62 -33.65 8.55
CA LEU A 218 11.92 -33.68 9.25
C LEU A 218 13.10 -34.19 8.41
N LEU A 219 12.86 -34.87 7.29
CA LEU A 219 13.87 -35.45 6.40
C LEU A 219 14.01 -34.69 5.07
N ASP A 220 13.20 -33.67 4.84
CA ASP A 220 13.25 -32.89 3.61
C ASP A 220 14.59 -32.15 3.50
N ALA A 221 15.42 -32.63 2.57
CA ALA A 221 16.75 -32.13 2.26
C ALA A 221 16.76 -31.30 0.95
N THR A 222 15.60 -30.84 0.48
CA THR A 222 15.50 -30.08 -0.78
C THR A 222 16.31 -28.78 -0.68
N PRO A 223 17.31 -28.58 -1.57
CA PRO A 223 18.10 -27.34 -1.57
C PRO A 223 17.24 -26.10 -1.76
N GLY A 224 17.55 -25.02 -1.02
CA GLY A 224 16.88 -23.72 -1.14
C GLY A 224 15.66 -23.52 -0.25
N ARG A 225 15.25 -24.53 0.55
CA ARG A 225 14.17 -24.39 1.53
C ARG A 225 14.66 -23.89 2.90
N LEU A 226 13.78 -23.21 3.61
CA LEU A 226 13.93 -22.83 5.01
C LEU A 226 13.65 -24.04 5.92
N VAL A 227 14.53 -24.29 6.89
CA VAL A 227 14.37 -25.36 7.89
C VAL A 227 13.45 -24.89 9.02
N ALA A 228 12.44 -25.70 9.37
CA ALA A 228 11.54 -25.41 10.48
C ALA A 228 12.17 -25.77 11.84
N VAL A 229 11.70 -25.14 12.93
CA VAL A 229 12.19 -25.46 14.29
C VAL A 229 11.87 -26.92 14.62
N GLY A 230 12.88 -27.66 15.10
CA GLY A 230 12.80 -29.11 15.30
C GLY A 230 13.16 -29.93 14.06
N GLY A 231 13.28 -29.28 12.88
CA GLY A 231 13.84 -29.86 11.67
C GLY A 231 15.33 -30.15 11.80
N PHE A 232 15.78 -31.19 11.10
CA PHE A 232 17.17 -31.61 11.02
C PHE A 232 17.59 -31.67 9.55
N GLY A 233 18.78 -31.18 9.22
CA GLY A 233 19.33 -31.29 7.87
C GLY A 233 20.11 -30.07 7.42
N LEU A 234 21.42 -30.24 7.27
CA LEU A 234 22.24 -29.41 6.37
C LEU A 234 22.00 -29.87 4.92
N GLY A 235 20.75 -29.82 4.43
CA GLY A 235 20.40 -30.00 3.00
C GLY A 235 20.98 -31.19 2.23
N ALA A 236 21.42 -32.27 2.90
CA ALA A 236 22.10 -33.39 2.26
C ALA A 236 21.61 -34.74 2.82
N THR A 237 21.45 -35.73 1.92
CA THR A 237 21.10 -37.13 2.23
C THR A 237 22.15 -37.86 3.10
N ALA A 238 23.31 -37.24 3.31
CA ALA A 238 24.35 -37.68 4.23
C ALA A 238 25.02 -36.45 4.87
N ALA A 239 25.53 -36.59 6.10
CA ALA A 239 26.31 -35.53 6.73
C ALA A 239 27.54 -35.19 5.85
N PRO A 240 27.95 -33.91 5.74
CA PRO A 240 29.12 -33.52 4.97
C PRO A 240 30.34 -34.35 5.37
N ARG A 241 31.02 -34.93 4.37
CA ARG A 241 32.18 -35.79 4.62
C ARG A 241 33.43 -34.98 4.91
N VAL A 242 34.15 -35.33 5.96
CA VAL A 242 35.47 -34.78 6.28
C VAL A 242 36.51 -35.90 6.27
N ALA A 243 37.61 -35.69 5.56
CA ALA A 243 38.71 -36.65 5.46
C ALA A 243 39.79 -36.46 6.54
N ASP A 244 39.80 -35.32 7.24
CA ASP A 244 40.74 -34.99 8.31
C ASP A 244 40.00 -34.25 9.43
N ALA A 245 40.01 -34.79 10.65
CA ALA A 245 39.28 -34.18 11.76
C ALA A 245 39.77 -32.76 12.09
N ASP A 246 41.02 -32.39 11.80
CA ASP A 246 41.54 -31.03 11.99
C ASP A 246 40.94 -30.02 11.00
N ALA A 247 40.44 -30.48 9.85
CA ALA A 247 39.80 -29.61 8.86
C ALA A 247 38.35 -29.21 9.24
N ALA A 248 37.72 -29.92 10.18
CA ALA A 248 36.35 -29.65 10.61
C ALA A 248 36.30 -28.54 11.67
N LEU A 249 36.32 -27.28 11.22
CA LEU A 249 36.37 -26.10 12.09
C LEU A 249 35.01 -25.41 12.31
N ALA A 250 34.00 -25.69 11.49
CA ALA A 250 32.67 -25.11 11.64
C ALA A 250 31.78 -25.99 12.53
N SER A 251 30.87 -25.37 13.28
CA SER A 251 29.88 -26.11 14.08
C SER A 251 28.98 -26.95 13.18
N GLY A 252 28.79 -28.22 13.53
CA GLY A 252 27.96 -29.13 12.74
C GLY A 252 28.19 -30.61 13.05
N LEU A 253 27.55 -31.45 12.23
CA LEU A 253 27.74 -32.90 12.21
C LEU A 253 28.36 -33.28 10.87
N TYR A 254 29.43 -34.06 10.91
CA TYR A 254 30.18 -34.50 9.74
C TYR A 254 30.26 -36.02 9.70
N ALA A 255 30.20 -36.60 8.50
CA ALA A 255 30.51 -38.02 8.29
C ALA A 255 32.02 -38.19 8.07
N MET A 256 32.57 -39.31 8.51
CA MET A 256 33.98 -39.65 8.32
C MET A 256 34.13 -41.16 8.14
N ASP A 257 35.03 -41.59 7.27
CA ASP A 257 35.51 -42.98 7.28
C ASP A 257 36.80 -43.03 8.06
N LEU A 258 36.89 -43.98 8.98
CA LEU A 258 38.05 -44.22 9.81
C LEU A 258 38.79 -45.47 9.33
N PRO A 259 40.13 -45.49 9.40
CA PRO A 259 40.99 -44.47 10.02
C PRO A 259 41.15 -43.22 9.14
N ALA A 260 41.22 -42.05 9.78
CA ALA A 260 41.46 -40.76 9.11
C ALA A 260 42.54 -39.94 9.85
N PRO A 261 43.25 -39.02 9.17
CA PRO A 261 44.10 -38.03 9.83
C PRO A 261 43.42 -37.34 11.01
N ALA A 262 44.23 -37.06 12.02
CA ALA A 262 43.81 -36.41 13.26
C ALA A 262 42.65 -37.11 14.00
N THR A 263 42.50 -38.43 13.86
CA THR A 263 41.56 -39.25 14.63
C THR A 263 42.31 -40.22 15.56
N PRO A 264 41.64 -40.82 16.56
CA PRO A 264 42.25 -41.82 17.43
C PRO A 264 42.79 -43.03 16.64
N ALA A 265 43.98 -43.51 17.00
CA ALA A 265 44.68 -44.58 16.26
C ALA A 265 43.92 -45.94 16.23
N GLU A 266 43.01 -46.17 17.16
CA GLU A 266 42.22 -47.42 17.28
C GLU A 266 40.83 -47.34 16.64
N SER A 267 40.57 -46.26 15.89
CA SER A 267 39.25 -45.96 15.35
C SER A 267 39.11 -46.48 13.91
N SER A 268 37.97 -47.08 13.59
CA SER A 268 37.74 -47.78 12.32
C SER A 268 36.27 -47.76 11.91
N GLY A 269 35.99 -47.77 10.61
CA GLY A 269 34.63 -47.82 10.08
C GLY A 269 34.00 -46.43 9.93
N PRO A 270 32.68 -46.36 9.65
CA PRO A 270 31.99 -45.08 9.52
C PRO A 270 31.89 -44.40 10.89
N ALA A 271 31.97 -43.07 10.91
CA ALA A 271 31.84 -42.29 12.13
C ALA A 271 31.13 -40.95 11.89
N ILE A 272 30.57 -40.43 12.97
CA ILE A 272 30.01 -39.08 13.05
C ILE A 272 30.92 -38.22 13.92
N LEU A 273 31.34 -37.09 13.38
CA LEU A 273 32.09 -36.07 14.08
C LEU A 273 31.15 -34.89 14.38
N SER A 274 30.88 -34.64 15.66
CA SER A 274 30.19 -33.45 16.14
C SER A 274 31.21 -32.37 16.47
N VAL A 275 31.01 -31.17 15.92
CA VAL A 275 31.89 -30.03 16.13
C VAL A 275 31.08 -28.89 16.73
N SER A 276 31.62 -28.28 17.79
CA SER A 276 31.11 -27.05 18.40
C SER A 276 32.23 -26.00 18.35
N ALA A 277 32.09 -25.02 17.46
CA ALA A 277 33.03 -23.91 17.35
C ALA A 277 32.70 -22.81 18.36
N HIS A 278 33.72 -22.37 19.09
CA HIS A 278 33.72 -21.25 20.03
C HIS A 278 34.52 -20.04 19.49
N GLY A 279 35.23 -20.19 18.36
CA GLY A 279 35.98 -19.14 17.66
C GLY A 279 36.68 -19.66 16.38
N PRO A 280 37.39 -18.81 15.61
CA PRO A 280 37.96 -19.18 14.29
C PRO A 280 38.93 -20.37 14.29
N GLN A 281 39.50 -20.71 15.45
CA GLN A 281 40.35 -21.89 15.67
C GLN A 281 40.10 -22.51 17.05
N GLU A 282 38.92 -22.27 17.62
CA GLU A 282 38.53 -22.82 18.91
C GLU A 282 37.33 -23.72 18.68
N VAL A 283 37.56 -25.03 18.74
CA VAL A 283 36.53 -26.03 18.49
C VAL A 283 36.61 -27.14 19.52
N ALA A 284 35.44 -27.60 19.98
CA ALA A 284 35.28 -28.84 20.70
C ALA A 284 34.74 -29.90 19.72
N GLN A 285 35.41 -31.04 19.66
CA GLN A 285 35.04 -32.13 18.75
C GLN A 285 34.70 -33.38 19.54
N ARG A 286 33.60 -34.05 19.14
CA ARG A 286 33.19 -35.38 19.62
C ARG A 286 33.10 -36.33 18.44
N LEU A 287 33.95 -37.34 18.42
CA LEU A 287 33.91 -38.42 17.44
C LEU A 287 33.10 -39.58 18.02
N CYS A 288 32.15 -40.09 17.24
CA CYS A 288 31.37 -41.29 17.56
C CYS A 288 31.48 -42.28 16.41
N GLU A 289 32.09 -43.42 16.66
CA GLU A 289 32.14 -44.55 15.71
C GLU A 289 30.73 -45.15 15.57
N THR A 290 30.30 -45.48 14.35
CA THR A 290 29.11 -46.32 14.16
C THR A 290 29.56 -47.78 14.28
N ALA A 291 28.87 -48.59 15.08
CA ALA A 291 29.32 -49.92 15.52
C ALA A 291 29.55 -50.97 14.41
N THR A 292 29.45 -50.60 13.14
CA THR A 292 29.73 -51.44 11.98
C THR A 292 31.23 -51.60 11.79
N GLY A 293 31.82 -52.61 12.44
CA GLY A 293 33.20 -53.03 12.18
C GLY A 293 34.01 -53.55 13.37
N ARG A 294 33.53 -53.40 14.62
CA ARG A 294 34.22 -53.96 15.80
C ARG A 294 33.70 -55.35 16.16
N ALA A 295 34.62 -56.22 16.61
CA ALA A 295 34.31 -57.53 17.19
C ALA A 295 33.60 -57.44 18.57
N ALA A 296 33.51 -56.25 19.17
CA ALA A 296 32.74 -55.98 20.38
C ALA A 296 31.95 -54.67 20.22
N PRO A 297 30.63 -54.65 20.48
CA PRO A 297 29.80 -53.47 20.30
C PRO A 297 30.01 -52.50 21.48
N GLY A 298 30.93 -51.56 21.33
CA GLY A 298 31.14 -50.48 22.28
C GLY A 298 31.20 -49.16 21.53
N LEU A 299 30.30 -48.23 21.86
CA LEU A 299 30.35 -46.85 21.37
C LEU A 299 31.62 -46.22 21.94
N ALA A 300 32.67 -46.03 21.14
CA ALA A 300 33.83 -45.27 21.58
C ALA A 300 33.61 -43.81 21.20
N GLY A 301 33.37 -42.99 22.22
CA GLY A 301 33.38 -41.56 22.06
C GLY A 301 34.80 -41.02 22.29
N PHE A 302 35.17 -39.99 21.55
CA PHE A 302 36.41 -39.27 21.81
C PHE A 302 36.15 -37.77 21.86
N GLY A 303 36.74 -37.08 22.82
CA GLY A 303 36.67 -35.63 22.96
C GLY A 303 38.03 -34.97 22.79
N ARG A 304 38.08 -33.84 22.07
CA ARG A 304 39.24 -32.92 22.11
C ARG A 304 38.77 -31.47 21.98
N ALA A 305 39.53 -30.55 22.56
CA ALA A 305 39.27 -29.11 22.49
C ALA A 305 40.59 -28.36 22.33
N GLY A 306 40.68 -27.42 21.40
CA GLY A 306 41.88 -26.59 21.22
C GLY A 306 41.55 -25.11 21.30
N ALA A 307 42.39 -24.32 21.99
CA ALA A 307 42.30 -22.86 22.02
C ALA A 307 43.71 -22.23 22.14
N GLY A 308 44.08 -21.33 21.22
CA GLY A 308 45.16 -20.36 21.41
C GLY A 308 46.45 -20.52 20.57
N ARG A 309 46.98 -19.35 20.13
CA ARG A 309 48.21 -18.94 19.38
C ARG A 309 48.90 -19.86 18.36
N SER A 310 48.82 -21.18 18.44
CA SER A 310 49.39 -22.12 17.47
C SER A 310 48.35 -22.92 16.67
N GLY A 311 47.06 -22.78 16.96
CA GLY A 311 45.96 -23.40 16.20
C GLY A 311 45.94 -24.93 16.20
N ARG A 312 46.71 -25.59 17.09
CA ARG A 312 46.82 -27.06 17.15
C ARG A 312 45.80 -27.62 18.15
N LEU A 313 44.98 -28.56 17.68
CA LEU A 313 44.00 -29.28 18.49
C LEU A 313 44.70 -30.22 19.49
N THR A 314 44.14 -30.38 20.70
CA THR A 314 44.70 -31.27 21.74
C THR A 314 44.57 -32.75 21.36
N CYS A 315 45.28 -33.62 22.08
CA CYS A 315 45.11 -35.07 21.95
C CYS A 315 43.67 -35.50 22.27
N TRP A 316 43.21 -36.55 21.60
CA TRP A 316 41.92 -37.18 21.88
C TRP A 316 41.92 -37.89 23.24
N ALA A 317 40.87 -37.68 24.02
CA ALA A 317 40.58 -38.46 25.21
C ALA A 317 39.40 -39.40 24.94
N ARG A 318 39.57 -40.69 25.25
CA ARG A 318 38.50 -41.69 25.21
C ARG A 318 37.68 -41.61 26.50
N TRP A 319 36.36 -41.54 26.36
CA TRP A 319 35.43 -41.78 27.46
C TRP A 319 34.67 -43.09 27.21
N ALA A 320 34.36 -43.80 28.30
CA ALA A 320 33.54 -45.01 28.28
C ALA A 320 32.07 -44.64 28.43
#